data_AF-A0A1V2AYV6-F1
#
_entry.id   AF-A0A1V2AYV6-F1
#
_cell.length_a   1.000
_cell.length_b   1.000
_cell.length_c   1.000
_cell.angle_alpha   90.00
_cell.angle_beta   90.00
_cell.angle_gamma   90.00
#
_symmetry.space_group_name_H-M   'P 1'
#
loop_
_entity.id
_entity.type
_entity.pdbx_description
1 polymer ?
#
loop_
_entity_poly.entity_id
_entity_poly.type
_entity_poly.pdbx_seq_one_letter_code
_entity_poly.pdbx_strand_id
1 'polypeptide(L)'
;MFGILDKYKTQQHFFLTPEKDLQTVCNAPADKSGVYVVYALKKGRVELIYIGNAGKIEKNGTLSNKKAGLKDEIINSPQFGKTPAHIAWKKQMIRENIEALNIYWYVTYDTDVKDCPEVLKRNLLRQHLDIFGIFPKWNKAVS
;
A
#
# COMPACT_ATOMS: atom_id res chain seq x y z
N MET A 1 4.25 -14.67 2.99
CA MET A 1 5.40 -13.85 3.43
C MET A 1 5.13 -13.19 4.77
N PHE A 2 4.11 -12.35 4.91
CA PHE A 2 3.86 -11.61 6.15
C PHE A 2 2.79 -12.26 7.04
N GLY A 3 3.16 -13.24 7.88
CA GLY A 3 2.21 -13.87 8.81
C GLY A 3 1.58 -12.91 9.83
N ILE A 4 2.22 -11.75 10.08
CA ILE A 4 1.67 -10.69 10.93
C ILE A 4 0.36 -10.10 10.39
N LEU A 5 0.08 -10.23 9.10
CA LEU A 5 -1.14 -9.69 8.48
C LEU A 5 -2.37 -10.60 8.68
N ASP A 6 -2.18 -11.88 9.00
CA ASP A 6 -3.26 -12.88 9.07
C ASP A 6 -4.26 -12.63 10.21
N LYS A 7 -3.88 -11.80 11.18
CA LYS A 7 -4.74 -11.39 12.29
C LYS A 7 -5.80 -10.35 11.89
N TYR A 8 -5.58 -9.57 10.82
CA TYR A 8 -6.52 -8.53 10.40
C TYR A 8 -7.68 -9.15 9.61
N LYS A 9 -8.91 -8.96 10.11
CA LYS A 9 -10.12 -9.56 9.50
C LYS A 9 -10.75 -8.68 8.43
N THR A 10 -10.63 -7.36 8.58
CA THR A 10 -11.13 -6.39 7.60
C THR A 10 -10.03 -6.13 6.58
N GLN A 11 -10.07 -6.90 5.49
CA GLN A 11 -9.09 -6.85 4.40
C GLN A 11 -9.74 -7.26 3.08
N GLN A 12 -9.17 -6.77 1.98
CA GLN A 12 -9.51 -7.24 0.64
C GLN A 12 -8.33 -6.96 -0.29
N HIS A 13 -8.50 -7.29 -1.56
CA HIS A 13 -7.59 -6.90 -2.62
C HIS A 13 -8.33 -6.50 -3.89
N PHE A 14 -7.62 -5.87 -4.81
CA PHE A 14 -8.10 -5.55 -6.15
C PHE A 14 -6.95 -5.55 -7.15
N PHE A 15 -7.29 -5.67 -8.43
CA PHE A 15 -6.33 -5.59 -9.52
C PHE A 15 -6.38 -4.23 -10.21
N LEU A 16 -5.21 -3.72 -10.59
CA LEU A 16 -5.07 -2.59 -11.50
C LEU A 16 -4.30 -3.06 -12.75
N THR A 17 -4.88 -2.90 -13.93
CA THR A 17 -4.18 -3.05 -15.21
C THR A 17 -3.94 -1.67 -15.84
N PRO A 18 -3.01 -1.51 -16.80
CA PRO A 18 -2.74 -0.22 -17.45
C PRO A 18 -3.98 0.43 -18.09
N GLU A 19 -4.97 -0.36 -18.50
CA GLU A 19 -6.20 0.10 -19.15
C GLU A 19 -7.22 0.65 -18.16
N LYS A 20 -7.15 0.22 -16.89
CA LYS A 20 -8.09 0.61 -15.84
C LYS A 20 -7.63 1.87 -15.12
N ASP A 21 -8.57 2.55 -14.50
CA ASP A 21 -8.31 3.72 -13.67
C ASP A 21 -8.30 3.33 -12.18
N LEU A 22 -7.25 3.71 -11.45
CA LEU A 22 -7.08 3.35 -10.03
C LEU A 22 -8.23 3.87 -9.16
N GLN A 23 -8.79 5.04 -9.46
CA GLN A 23 -9.92 5.59 -8.71
C GLN A 23 -11.17 4.72 -8.85
N THR A 24 -11.35 4.11 -10.02
CA THR A 24 -12.51 3.24 -10.32
C THR A 24 -12.40 1.84 -9.72
N VAL A 25 -11.20 1.26 -9.69
CA VAL A 25 -11.02 -0.14 -9.23
C VAL A 25 -10.70 -0.25 -7.74
N CYS A 26 -10.28 0.83 -7.09
CA CYS A 26 -9.93 0.82 -5.68
C CYS A 26 -11.19 0.59 -4.80
N ASN A 27 -11.22 -0.56 -4.14
CA ASN A 27 -12.28 -1.01 -3.23
C ASN A 27 -11.91 -0.83 -1.75
N ALA A 28 -10.80 -0.17 -1.44
CA ALA A 28 -10.39 0.09 -0.07
C ALA A 28 -11.37 1.05 0.64
N PRO A 29 -11.50 0.96 1.97
CA PRO A 29 -12.33 1.88 2.75
C PRO A 29 -11.75 3.31 2.75
N ALA A 30 -12.63 4.30 2.66
CA ALA A 30 -12.24 5.73 2.66
C ALA A 30 -12.08 6.32 4.07
N ASP A 31 -12.62 5.66 5.08
CA ASP A 31 -12.73 6.10 6.48
C ASP A 31 -11.86 5.29 7.45
N LYS A 32 -11.14 4.27 6.96
CA LYS A 32 -10.31 3.38 7.79
C LYS A 32 -8.83 3.56 7.51
N SER A 33 -8.02 3.40 8.55
CA SER A 33 -6.56 3.41 8.49
C SER A 33 -5.98 2.00 8.49
N GLY A 34 -4.79 1.86 7.92
CA GLY A 34 -4.23 0.55 7.70
C GLY A 34 -2.99 0.53 6.82
N VAL A 35 -2.60 -0.67 6.42
CA VAL A 35 -1.47 -0.88 5.50
C VAL A 35 -1.96 -1.49 4.20
N TYR A 36 -1.18 -1.27 3.15
CA TYR A 36 -1.40 -1.94 1.88
C TYR A 36 -0.08 -2.40 1.27
N VAL A 37 -0.14 -3.52 0.57
CA VAL A 37 1.00 -4.15 -0.11
C VAL A 37 0.64 -4.32 -1.58
N VAL A 38 1.58 -4.03 -2.46
CA VAL A 38 1.38 -4.04 -3.91
C VAL A 38 2.34 -5.03 -4.54
N TYR A 39 1.77 -5.98 -5.26
CA TYR A 39 2.51 -6.95 -6.05
C TYR A 39 2.43 -6.62 -7.53
N ALA A 40 3.56 -6.62 -8.24
CA ALA A 40 3.61 -6.58 -9.69
C ALA A 40 3.44 -7.99 -10.26
N LEU A 41 2.61 -8.11 -11.29
CA LEU A 41 2.57 -9.25 -12.20
C LEU A 41 3.32 -8.86 -13.47
N LYS A 42 4.42 -9.55 -13.75
CA LYS A 42 5.29 -9.24 -14.89
C LYS A 42 6.02 -10.48 -15.39
N LYS A 43 5.85 -10.81 -16.68
CA LYS A 43 6.50 -11.94 -17.35
C LYS A 43 6.31 -13.26 -16.59
N GLY A 44 5.08 -13.50 -16.12
CA GLY A 44 4.74 -14.69 -15.34
C GLY A 44 5.32 -14.74 -13.92
N ARG A 45 5.89 -13.63 -13.41
CA ARG A 45 6.39 -13.52 -12.03
C ARG A 45 5.52 -12.59 -11.20
N VAL A 46 5.44 -12.90 -9.90
CA VAL A 46 4.81 -12.06 -8.88
C VAL A 46 5.91 -11.51 -7.98
N GLU A 47 5.97 -10.19 -7.84
CA GLU A 47 7.01 -9.51 -7.05
C GLU A 47 6.37 -8.46 -6.12
N LEU A 48 6.74 -8.43 -4.83
CA LEU A 48 6.33 -7.34 -3.96
C LEU A 48 7.12 -6.07 -4.31
N ILE A 49 6.43 -5.06 -4.84
CA ILE A 49 7.07 -3.84 -5.33
C ILE A 49 6.86 -2.65 -4.40
N TYR A 50 5.78 -2.63 -3.60
CA TYR A 50 5.50 -1.50 -2.71
C TYR A 50 4.76 -1.91 -1.44
N ILE A 51 5.07 -1.22 -0.34
CA ILE A 51 4.35 -1.26 0.93
C ILE A 51 4.05 0.20 1.34
N GLY A 52 2.77 0.50 1.51
CA GLY A 52 2.28 1.79 1.96
C GLY A 52 1.40 1.67 3.22
N ASN A 53 1.06 2.81 3.80
CA ASN A 53 0.17 2.91 4.96
C ASN A 53 -0.69 4.16 4.86
N ALA A 54 -1.92 4.07 5.35
CA ALA A 54 -2.81 5.20 5.58
C ALA A 54 -3.02 5.38 7.08
N GLY A 55 -3.03 6.62 7.53
CA GLY A 55 -3.12 6.98 8.94
C GLY A 55 -1.75 7.20 9.59
N LYS A 56 -1.67 8.26 10.39
CA LYS A 56 -0.49 8.66 11.17
C LYS A 56 -0.90 8.83 12.62
N ILE A 57 -0.11 8.28 13.54
CA ILE A 57 -0.29 8.55 14.96
C ILE A 57 0.37 9.89 15.28
N GLU A 58 -0.41 10.80 15.84
CA GLU A 58 0.09 12.08 16.34
C GLU A 58 0.93 11.88 17.61
N LYS A 59 1.72 12.90 17.96
CA LYS A 59 2.61 12.85 19.14
C LYS A 59 1.89 12.55 20.46
N ASN A 60 0.59 12.82 20.53
CA ASN A 60 -0.27 12.54 21.68
C ASN A 60 -0.84 11.10 21.70
N GLY A 61 -0.42 10.23 20.78
CA GLY A 61 -0.91 8.85 20.68
C GLY A 61 -2.26 8.70 19.99
N THR A 62 -2.90 9.80 19.56
CA THR A 62 -4.16 9.73 18.81
C THR A 62 -3.88 9.52 17.33
N LEU A 63 -4.74 8.75 16.65
CA LEU A 63 -4.70 8.69 15.20
C LEU A 63 -5.18 10.04 14.65
N SER A 64 -4.42 10.62 13.72
CA SER A 64 -4.85 11.79 12.96
C SER A 64 -6.18 11.47 12.26
N ASN A 65 -7.28 11.97 12.81
CA ASN A 65 -8.61 11.94 12.18
C ASN A 65 -8.71 12.86 10.95
N LYS A 66 -7.62 13.56 10.59
CA LYS A 66 -7.61 14.49 9.45
C LYS A 66 -7.45 13.73 8.12
N LYS A 67 -8.60 13.22 7.66
CA LYS A 67 -9.13 13.25 6.28
C LYS A 67 -8.77 12.18 5.24
N ALA A 68 -7.85 11.25 5.45
CA ALA A 68 -7.48 10.27 4.40
C ALA A 68 -7.41 8.83 4.92
N GLY A 69 -8.42 8.01 4.62
CA GLY A 69 -8.36 6.56 4.81
C GLY A 69 -7.56 5.85 3.72
N LEU A 70 -7.53 4.51 3.77
CA LEU A 70 -6.82 3.66 2.82
C LEU A 70 -7.10 4.01 1.36
N LYS A 71 -8.37 4.27 1.00
CA LYS A 71 -8.74 4.64 -0.37
C LYS A 71 -8.06 5.91 -0.84
N ASP A 72 -8.11 6.97 -0.03
CA ASP A 72 -7.54 8.26 -0.40
C ASP A 72 -6.01 8.16 -0.53
N GLU A 73 -5.35 7.52 0.42
CA GLU A 73 -3.90 7.32 0.38
C GLU A 73 -3.48 6.50 -0.85
N ILE A 74 -4.15 5.39 -1.16
CA ILE A 74 -3.81 4.54 -2.32
C ILE A 74 -3.97 5.32 -3.64
N ILE A 75 -4.96 6.21 -3.74
CA ILE A 75 -5.27 6.94 -4.98
C ILE A 75 -4.41 8.21 -5.13
N ASN A 76 -4.17 8.92 -4.03
CA ASN A 76 -3.67 10.29 -4.04
C ASN A 76 -2.23 10.43 -3.53
N SER A 77 -1.64 9.40 -2.89
CA SER A 77 -0.30 9.51 -2.32
C SER A 77 0.74 9.86 -3.39
N PRO A 78 1.53 10.93 -3.19
CA PRO A 78 2.54 11.40 -4.14
C PRO A 78 3.82 10.55 -4.02
N GLN A 79 3.76 9.29 -4.45
CA GLN A 79 4.88 8.34 -4.30
C GLN A 79 6.07 8.67 -5.19
N PHE A 80 5.82 9.07 -6.44
CA PHE A 80 6.85 9.32 -7.46
C PHE A 80 6.95 10.82 -7.75
N GLY A 81 7.34 11.60 -6.73
CA GLY A 81 7.36 13.07 -6.78
C GLY A 81 5.96 13.64 -6.56
N LYS A 82 5.60 14.77 -7.22
CA LYS A 82 4.33 15.48 -6.96
C LYS A 82 3.10 14.87 -7.62
N THR A 83 3.24 13.79 -8.38
CA THR A 83 2.13 13.19 -9.14
C THR A 83 1.37 12.18 -8.29
N PRO A 84 0.03 12.29 -8.17
CA PRO A 84 -0.80 11.32 -7.46
C PRO A 84 -0.65 9.89 -7.99
N ALA A 85 -0.80 8.90 -7.11
CA ALA A 85 -0.65 7.48 -7.42
C ALA A 85 -1.49 7.01 -8.62
N HIS A 86 -2.76 7.45 -8.74
CA HIS A 86 -3.62 7.06 -9.86
C HIS A 86 -3.07 7.42 -11.25
N ILE A 87 -2.23 8.46 -11.33
CA ILE A 87 -1.52 8.84 -12.56
C ILE A 87 -0.14 8.18 -12.61
N ALA A 88 0.60 8.25 -11.50
CA ALA A 88 1.99 7.83 -11.45
C ALA A 88 2.16 6.32 -11.62
N TRP A 89 1.31 5.51 -10.99
CA TRP A 89 1.39 4.06 -11.06
C TRP A 89 1.15 3.55 -12.46
N LYS A 90 0.15 4.09 -13.18
CA LYS A 90 -0.09 3.74 -14.57
C LYS A 90 1.12 4.03 -15.47
N LYS A 91 1.72 5.22 -15.33
CA LYS A 91 2.96 5.57 -16.06
C LYS A 91 4.11 4.62 -15.73
N GLN A 92 4.26 4.27 -14.45
CA GLN A 92 5.32 3.38 -14.00
C GLN A 92 5.11 1.94 -14.48
N MET A 93 3.87 1.44 -14.49
CA MET A 93 3.52 0.13 -15.03
C MET A 93 3.89 0.02 -16.51
N ILE A 94 3.55 1.04 -17.32
CA ILE A 94 3.92 1.10 -18.74
C ILE A 94 5.44 1.10 -18.91
N ARG A 95 6.15 1.98 -18.17
CA ARG A 95 7.61 2.08 -18.23
C ARG A 95 8.31 0.77 -17.86
N GLU A 96 7.78 0.06 -16.88
CA GLU A 96 8.36 -1.18 -16.39
C GLU A 96 7.84 -2.44 -17.08
N ASN A 97 6.89 -2.34 -18.02
CA ASN A 97 6.17 -3.47 -18.62
C ASN A 97 5.55 -4.38 -17.55
N ILE A 98 4.78 -3.80 -16.62
CA ILE A 98 3.98 -4.52 -15.62
C ILE A 98 2.59 -4.74 -16.19
N GLU A 99 2.14 -6.00 -16.20
CA GLU A 99 0.85 -6.42 -16.78
C GLU A 99 -0.32 -6.07 -15.85
N ALA A 100 -0.12 -6.27 -14.55
CA ALA A 100 -1.09 -5.90 -13.54
C ALA A 100 -0.41 -5.65 -12.19
N LEU A 101 -1.06 -4.85 -11.35
CA LEU A 101 -0.80 -4.78 -9.93
C LEU A 101 -1.89 -5.54 -9.19
N ASN A 102 -1.52 -6.31 -8.17
CA ASN A 102 -2.45 -6.86 -7.18
C ASN A 102 -2.21 -6.14 -5.86
N ILE A 103 -3.19 -5.35 -5.43
CA ILE A 103 -3.11 -4.49 -4.25
C ILE A 103 -3.93 -5.12 -3.15
N TYR A 104 -3.28 -5.51 -2.06
CA TYR A 104 -3.94 -5.97 -0.84
C TYR A 104 -3.95 -4.85 0.19
N TRP A 105 -5.05 -4.65 0.88
CA TRP A 105 -5.17 -3.69 1.95
C TRP A 105 -5.72 -4.35 3.22
N TYR A 106 -5.29 -3.85 4.37
CA TYR A 106 -5.64 -4.37 5.69
C TYR A 106 -5.98 -3.20 6.59
N VAL A 107 -7.17 -3.21 7.20
CA VAL A 107 -7.50 -2.28 8.27
C VAL A 107 -6.77 -2.73 9.52
N THR A 108 -5.93 -1.85 10.07
CA THR A 108 -5.09 -2.16 11.24
C THR A 108 -5.39 -1.26 12.42
N TYR A 109 -6.23 -0.25 12.21
CA TYR A 109 -6.65 0.69 13.23
C TYR A 109 -8.14 1.01 13.07
N ASP A 110 -8.96 0.46 13.95
CA ASP A 110 -10.40 0.69 14.09
C ASP A 110 -10.84 0.47 15.57
N THR A 111 -12.09 0.08 15.80
CA THR A 111 -12.62 -0.21 17.14
C THR A 111 -12.04 -1.46 17.77
N ASP A 112 -11.71 -2.46 16.94
CA ASP A 112 -11.38 -3.82 17.36
C ASP A 112 -9.86 -4.05 17.33
N VAL A 113 -9.15 -3.32 16.45
CA VAL A 113 -7.71 -3.43 16.24
C VAL A 113 -7.08 -2.04 16.35
N LYS A 114 -5.95 -1.92 17.07
CA LYS A 114 -5.29 -0.61 17.32
C LYS A 114 -3.81 -0.60 16.96
N ASP A 115 -3.42 -1.36 15.95
CA ASP A 115 -2.03 -1.39 15.50
C ASP A 115 -1.71 -0.16 14.66
N CYS A 116 -0.65 0.55 15.04
CA CYS A 116 -0.15 1.70 14.31
C CYS A 116 0.24 1.32 12.86
N PRO A 117 -0.43 1.86 11.83
CA PRO A 117 -0.12 1.53 10.44
C PRO A 117 1.33 1.85 10.04
N GLU A 118 1.88 2.93 10.57
CA GLU A 118 3.26 3.37 10.29
C GLU A 118 4.29 2.41 10.90
N VAL A 119 4.09 1.98 12.14
CA VAL A 119 4.94 0.97 12.81
C VAL A 119 4.85 -0.35 12.06
N LEU A 120 3.64 -0.77 11.69
CA LEU A 120 3.45 -2.01 10.96
C LEU A 120 4.12 -1.98 9.59
N LYS A 121 3.98 -0.90 8.81
CA LYS A 121 4.71 -0.73 7.54
C LYS A 121 6.21 -0.89 7.72
N ARG A 122 6.82 -0.27 8.74
CA ARG A 122 8.25 -0.43 9.03
C ARG A 122 8.62 -1.88 9.31
N ASN A 123 7.79 -2.59 10.08
CA ASN A 123 8.00 -4.01 10.36
C ASN A 123 7.92 -4.87 9.09
N LEU A 124 6.96 -4.60 8.20
CA LEU A 124 6.84 -5.32 6.92
C LEU A 124 8.03 -5.04 5.99
N LEU A 125 8.47 -3.78 5.91
CA LEU A 125 9.66 -3.40 5.15
C LEU A 125 10.92 -4.08 5.68
N ARG A 126 11.07 -4.15 7.01
CA ARG A 126 12.18 -4.87 7.65
C ARG A 126 12.13 -6.36 7.37
N GLN A 127 10.98 -7.02 7.48
CA GLN A 127 10.84 -8.45 7.12
C GLN A 127 11.21 -8.70 5.66
N HIS A 128 10.84 -7.80 4.74
CA HIS A 128 11.25 -7.92 3.35
C HIS A 128 12.76 -7.76 3.16
N LEU A 129 13.37 -6.79 3.85
CA LEU A 129 14.81 -6.62 3.86
C LEU A 129 15.54 -7.86 4.43
N ASP A 130 15.04 -8.44 5.52
CA ASP A 130 15.64 -9.60 6.17
C ASP A 130 15.56 -10.86 5.28
N ILE A 131 14.48 -11.02 4.51
CA ILE A 131 14.28 -12.19 3.62
C ILE A 131 15.04 -12.05 2.29
N PHE A 132 15.05 -10.86 1.68
CA PHE A 132 15.56 -10.65 0.32
C PHE A 132 16.83 -9.80 0.24
N GLY A 133 17.30 -9.23 1.35
CA GLY A 133 18.46 -8.32 1.39
C GLY A 133 18.20 -6.94 0.77
N ILE A 134 16.96 -6.66 0.33
CA ILE A 134 16.59 -5.40 -0.32
C ILE A 134 15.20 -4.92 0.11
N PHE A 135 14.94 -3.62 0.05
CA PHE A 135 13.57 -3.10 0.10
C PHE A 135 12.82 -3.32 -1.23
N PRO A 136 11.46 -3.34 -1.20
CA PRO A 136 10.66 -3.38 -2.41
C PRO A 136 11.02 -2.24 -3.36
N LYS A 137 11.00 -2.53 -4.67
CA LYS A 137 11.53 -1.63 -5.71
C LYS A 137 10.97 -0.21 -5.65
N TRP A 138 9.66 -0.08 -5.51
CA TRP A 138 8.99 1.22 -5.47
C TRP A 138 9.05 1.89 -4.08
N ASN A 139 9.51 1.20 -3.04
CA ASN A 139 9.86 1.85 -1.76
C ASN A 139 11.26 2.48 -1.80
N LYS A 140 12.21 1.94 -2.58
CA LYS A 140 13.55 2.52 -2.76
C LYS A 140 13.54 3.84 -3.54
N ALA A 141 12.59 4.01 -4.46
CA ALA A 141 12.49 5.19 -5.32
C ALA A 141 12.05 6.48 -4.58
N VAL A 142 11.84 6.42 -3.26
CA VAL A 142 11.36 7.52 -2.41
C VAL A 142 12.50 8.10 -1.54
N SER A 143 13.77 7.79 -1.84
CA SER A 143 14.94 8.37 -1.16
C SER A 143 15.48 9.61 -1.87
#